data_AF-A0A7I4Y569-F1
#
_entry.id   AF-A0A7I4Y569-F1
#
_cell.length_a   1.000
_cell.length_b   1.000
_cell.length_c   1.000
_cell.angle_alpha   90.00
_cell.angle_beta   90.00
_cell.angle_gamma   90.00
#
_symmetry.space_group_name_H-M   'P 1'
#
loop_
_entity.id
_entity.type
_entity.pdbx_description
1 polymer ?
#
loop_
_entity_poly.entity_id
_entity_poly.type
_entity_poly.pdbx_seq_one_letter_code
_entity_poly.pdbx_strand_id
1 'polypeptide(L)'
;MTSRDTEERRRHPLQAVFEKAELFLRTCRGAGDPAAAQEKMVQAVMKEMRGMFSSMTSASTTAHATSAEFLVNSLSARLLELTHDSENYCTFDVWYIRYEAIITQDGATLDEAAKARLFVSKLGATA
;
A
#
# COMPACT_ATOMS: atom_id res chain seq x y z
N MET A 1 -52.72 -62.39 25.65
CA MET A 1 -52.78 -61.07 24.96
C MET A 1 -51.64 -60.16 25.44
N THR A 2 -50.38 -60.54 25.24
CA THR A 2 -49.24 -59.80 25.85
C THR A 2 -47.97 -59.74 24.99
N SER A 3 -48.03 -60.15 23.71
CA SER A 3 -46.85 -60.16 22.83
C SER A 3 -46.82 -59.00 21.83
N ARG A 4 -47.98 -58.46 21.43
CA ARG A 4 -48.05 -57.26 20.56
C ARG A 4 -47.69 -55.96 21.29
N ASP A 5 -48.04 -55.88 22.57
CA ASP A 5 -47.85 -54.67 23.39
C ASP A 5 -46.37 -54.36 23.67
N THR A 6 -45.55 -55.40 23.80
CA THR A 6 -44.10 -55.26 24.05
C THR A 6 -43.34 -54.80 22.81
N GLU A 7 -43.77 -55.21 21.61
CA GLU A 7 -43.16 -54.83 20.34
C GLU A 7 -43.50 -53.36 19.99
N GLU A 8 -44.74 -52.94 20.23
CA GLU A 8 -45.20 -51.55 20.08
C GLU A 8 -44.39 -50.61 20.98
N ARG A 9 -44.19 -51.00 22.24
CA ARG A 9 -43.39 -50.27 23.23
C ARG A 9 -41.90 -50.24 22.93
N ARG A 10 -41.38 -51.09 22.03
CA ARG A 10 -40.00 -50.99 21.51
C ARG A 10 -39.89 -50.12 20.26
N ARG A 11 -40.98 -49.98 19.48
CA ARG A 11 -41.03 -49.06 18.34
C ARG A 11 -41.09 -47.58 18.76
N HIS A 12 -41.87 -47.26 19.79
CA HIS A 12 -41.97 -45.90 20.33
C HIS A 12 -40.64 -45.28 20.83
N PRO A 13 -39.79 -45.97 21.62
CA PRO A 13 -38.53 -45.40 22.09
C PRO A 13 -37.52 -45.24 20.96
N LEU A 14 -37.52 -46.13 19.95
CA LEU A 14 -36.66 -45.98 18.78
C LEU A 14 -37.06 -44.75 17.95
N GLN A 15 -38.36 -44.50 17.79
CA GLN A 15 -38.86 -43.29 17.13
C GLN A 15 -38.46 -42.01 17.89
N ALA A 16 -38.57 -42.01 19.21
CA ALA A 16 -38.15 -40.88 20.05
C ALA A 16 -36.64 -40.61 19.98
N VAL A 17 -35.82 -41.66 19.85
CA VAL A 17 -34.37 -41.54 19.63
C VAL A 17 -34.07 -40.94 18.26
N PHE A 18 -34.79 -41.38 17.22
CA PHE A 18 -34.62 -40.84 15.87
C PHE A 18 -35.01 -39.36 15.78
N GLU A 19 -36.12 -38.97 16.40
CA GLU A 19 -36.59 -37.58 16.42
C GLU A 19 -35.62 -36.66 17.20
N LYS A 20 -35.08 -37.17 18.32
CA LYS A 20 -34.01 -36.47 19.06
C LYS A 20 -32.72 -36.35 18.24
N ALA A 21 -32.36 -37.37 17.46
CA ALA A 21 -31.21 -37.34 16.58
C ALA A 21 -31.39 -36.34 15.42
N GLU A 22 -32.57 -36.27 14.81
CA GLU A 22 -32.89 -35.27 13.78
C GLU A 22 -32.88 -33.85 14.34
N LEU A 23 -33.45 -33.63 15.53
CA LEU A 23 -33.43 -32.33 16.19
C LEU A 23 -31.98 -31.90 16.52
N PHE A 24 -31.15 -32.85 16.94
CA PHE A 24 -29.73 -32.62 17.17
C PHE A 24 -28.99 -32.26 15.88
N LEU A 25 -29.20 -33.02 14.79
CA LEU A 25 -28.60 -32.71 13.48
C LEU A 25 -29.04 -31.36 12.92
N ARG A 26 -30.32 -30.99 13.11
CA ARG A 26 -30.86 -29.67 12.71
C ARG A 26 -30.29 -28.55 13.57
N THR A 27 -30.07 -28.79 14.87
CA THR A 27 -29.45 -27.83 15.80
C THR A 27 -27.96 -27.65 15.50
N CYS A 28 -27.22 -28.74 15.25
CA CYS A 28 -25.82 -28.68 14.85
C CYS A 28 -25.63 -28.00 13.48
N ARG A 29 -26.57 -28.14 12.55
CA ARG A 29 -26.59 -27.41 11.27
C ARG A 29 -26.88 -25.90 11.45
N GLY A 30 -27.54 -25.51 12.54
CA GLY A 30 -27.81 -24.11 12.88
C GLY A 30 -26.67 -23.40 13.62
N ALA A 31 -25.64 -24.13 14.05
CA ALA A 31 -24.42 -23.56 14.61
C ALA A 31 -23.52 -23.06 13.47
N GLY A 32 -23.85 -21.85 13.00
CA GLY A 32 -23.09 -20.95 12.12
C GLY A 32 -21.98 -21.59 11.30
N ASP A 33 -22.21 -21.69 9.99
CA ASP A 33 -21.19 -21.97 8.99
C ASP A 33 -19.90 -21.18 9.30
N PRO A 34 -18.80 -21.85 9.69
CA PRO A 34 -17.53 -21.16 9.91
C PRO A 34 -17.04 -20.50 8.62
N ALA A 35 -17.52 -20.97 7.46
CA ALA A 35 -17.30 -20.37 6.16
C ALA A 35 -17.90 -18.96 6.03
N ALA A 36 -19.11 -18.71 6.56
CA ALA A 36 -19.73 -17.39 6.47
C ALA A 36 -19.04 -16.36 7.38
N ALA A 37 -18.60 -16.79 8.57
CA ALA A 37 -17.81 -15.96 9.47
C ALA A 37 -16.42 -15.66 8.87
N GLN A 38 -15.78 -16.65 8.26
CA GLN A 38 -14.50 -16.47 7.58
C GLN A 38 -14.64 -15.55 6.37
N GLU A 39 -15.71 -15.66 5.57
CA GLU A 39 -15.95 -14.81 4.41
C GLU A 39 -16.12 -13.33 4.81
N LYS A 40 -16.81 -13.07 5.93
CA LYS A 40 -16.93 -11.71 6.50
C LYS A 40 -15.58 -11.15 6.94
N MET A 41 -14.72 -11.95 7.57
CA MET A 41 -13.36 -11.54 7.94
C MET A 41 -12.49 -11.28 6.70
N VAL A 42 -12.56 -12.13 5.67
CA VAL A 42 -11.80 -11.94 4.42
C VAL A 42 -12.25 -10.68 3.68
N GLN A 43 -13.56 -10.40 3.62
CA GLN A 43 -14.06 -9.15 3.03
C GLN A 43 -13.64 -7.92 3.84
N ALA A 44 -13.66 -8.01 5.18
CA ALA A 44 -13.23 -6.91 6.05
C ALA A 44 -11.76 -6.56 5.82
N VAL A 45 -10.89 -7.58 5.79
CA VAL A 45 -9.45 -7.41 5.50
C VAL A 45 -9.23 -6.81 4.11
N MET A 46 -9.91 -7.32 3.07
CA MET A 46 -9.77 -6.76 1.71
C MET A 46 -10.24 -5.30 1.61
N LYS A 47 -11.29 -4.92 2.34
CA LYS A 47 -11.80 -3.55 2.34
C LYS A 47 -10.83 -2.60 3.04
N GLU A 48 -10.20 -3.05 4.12
CA GLU A 48 -9.20 -2.28 4.87
C GLU A 48 -7.91 -2.08 4.06
N MET A 49 -7.40 -3.15 3.43
CA MET A 49 -6.24 -3.06 2.52
C MET A 49 -6.50 -2.10 1.35
N ARG A 50 -7.71 -2.11 0.79
CA ARG A 50 -8.11 -1.18 -0.28
C ARG A 50 -8.20 0.26 0.21
N GLY A 51 -8.74 0.49 1.41
CA GLY A 51 -8.83 1.84 2.01
C GLY A 51 -7.44 2.45 2.28
N MET A 52 -6.49 1.62 2.72
CA MET A 52 -5.10 2.01 2.91
C MET A 52 -4.42 2.34 1.57
N PHE A 53 -4.64 1.52 0.54
CA PHE A 53 -4.11 1.75 -0.81
C PHE A 53 -4.73 3.00 -1.47
N SER A 54 -6.04 3.21 -1.36
CA SER A 54 -6.71 4.42 -1.85
C SER A 54 -6.23 5.69 -1.17
N SER A 55 -5.97 5.65 0.15
CA SER A 55 -5.36 6.76 0.87
C SER A 55 -3.92 7.03 0.40
N MET A 56 -3.19 5.98 0.02
CA MET A 56 -1.82 6.08 -0.50
C MET A 56 -1.77 6.65 -1.93
N THR A 57 -2.76 6.35 -2.78
CA THR A 57 -2.88 6.93 -4.14
C THR A 57 -3.36 8.39 -4.14
N SER A 58 -3.96 8.88 -3.05
CA SER A 58 -4.21 10.31 -2.86
C SER A 58 -2.99 11.03 -2.28
N ALA A 59 -2.11 10.30 -1.58
CA ALA A 59 -0.82 10.82 -1.12
C ALA A 59 0.26 10.80 -2.21
N SER A 60 0.05 10.12 -3.35
CA SER A 60 1.07 9.98 -4.39
C SER A 60 1.38 11.27 -5.15
N THR A 61 0.48 12.26 -5.16
CA THR A 61 0.82 13.60 -5.70
C THR A 61 1.70 14.40 -4.74
N THR A 62 1.53 14.21 -3.43
CA THR A 62 2.32 14.90 -2.41
C THR A 62 3.65 14.19 -2.11
N ALA A 63 3.68 12.85 -2.14
CA ALA A 63 4.88 12.05 -1.90
C ALA A 63 5.87 12.11 -3.08
N HIS A 64 5.40 12.21 -4.32
CA HIS A 64 6.28 12.50 -5.46
C HIS A 64 6.85 13.92 -5.39
N ALA A 65 6.04 14.90 -4.97
CA ALA A 65 6.52 16.26 -4.75
C ALA A 65 7.61 16.28 -3.66
N THR A 66 7.39 15.63 -2.50
CA THR A 66 8.41 15.60 -1.43
C THR A 66 9.66 14.81 -1.79
N SER A 67 9.55 13.73 -2.58
CA SER A 67 10.71 12.97 -3.04
C SER A 67 11.53 13.75 -4.07
N ALA A 68 10.89 14.42 -5.03
CA ALA A 68 11.57 15.28 -5.99
C ALA A 68 12.20 16.50 -5.31
N GLU A 69 11.50 17.12 -4.35
CA GLU A 69 12.02 18.22 -3.52
C GLU A 69 13.22 17.79 -2.69
N PHE A 70 13.19 16.60 -2.10
CA PHE A 70 14.32 16.04 -1.36
C PHE A 70 15.54 15.81 -2.27
N LEU A 71 15.33 15.26 -3.46
CA LEU A 71 16.39 15.06 -4.45
C LEU A 71 16.97 16.39 -4.93
N VAL A 72 16.12 17.38 -5.22
CA VAL A 72 16.56 18.74 -5.59
C VAL A 72 17.35 19.39 -4.46
N ASN A 73 16.90 19.27 -3.20
CA ASN A 73 17.60 19.81 -2.05
C ASN A 73 18.95 19.11 -1.81
N SER A 74 18.98 17.77 -1.96
CA SER A 74 20.21 16.97 -1.82
C SER A 74 21.22 17.28 -2.92
N LEU A 75 20.79 17.36 -4.18
CA LEU A 75 21.61 17.80 -5.30
C LEU A 75 22.10 19.23 -5.09
N SER A 76 21.23 20.13 -4.64
CA SER A 76 21.60 21.51 -4.32
C SER A 76 22.69 21.58 -3.26
N ALA A 77 22.64 20.77 -2.20
CA ALA A 77 23.69 20.74 -1.19
C ALA A 77 25.05 20.25 -1.72
N ARG A 78 25.07 19.44 -2.79
CA ARG A 78 26.28 18.87 -3.39
C ARG A 78 26.88 19.72 -4.51
N LEU A 79 26.05 20.53 -5.16
CA LEU A 79 26.47 21.47 -6.19
C LEU A 79 26.95 22.77 -5.53
N LEU A 80 28.23 23.11 -5.71
CA LEU A 80 28.72 24.43 -5.30
C LEU A 80 28.04 25.52 -6.14
N GLU A 81 27.81 26.68 -5.53
CA GLU A 81 27.35 27.86 -6.26
C GLU A 81 28.34 28.22 -7.37
N LEU A 82 27.82 28.65 -8.52
CA LEU A 82 28.66 29.18 -9.58
C LEU A 82 29.17 30.55 -9.15
N THR A 83 30.39 30.61 -8.62
CA THR A 83 31.09 31.88 -8.46
C THR A 83 31.58 32.32 -9.83
N HIS A 84 30.94 33.34 -10.40
CA HIS A 84 31.46 33.96 -11.61
C HIS A 84 32.80 34.63 -11.29
N ASP A 85 33.88 34.04 -11.79
CA ASP A 85 35.23 34.54 -11.62
C ASP A 85 35.77 34.93 -13.00
N SER A 86 35.85 36.24 -13.23
CA SER A 86 36.37 36.82 -14.47
C SER A 86 37.86 36.54 -14.70
N GLU A 87 38.62 36.20 -13.65
CA GLU A 87 40.05 35.87 -13.76
C GLU A 87 40.28 34.38 -14.03
N ASN A 88 39.43 33.49 -13.49
CA ASN A 88 39.58 32.04 -13.65
C ASN A 88 38.84 31.45 -14.86
N TYR A 89 38.14 32.28 -15.67
CA TYR A 89 37.30 31.83 -16.79
C TYR A 89 36.32 30.73 -16.36
N CYS A 90 35.83 30.77 -15.12
CA CYS A 90 34.84 29.83 -14.60
C CYS A 90 33.49 30.11 -15.28
N THR A 91 33.32 29.57 -16.49
CA THR A 91 32.07 29.61 -17.24
C THR A 91 31.13 28.51 -16.79
N PHE A 92 29.86 28.65 -17.17
CA PHE A 92 28.85 27.62 -16.95
C PHE A 92 29.30 26.26 -17.52
N ASP A 93 29.96 26.22 -18.67
CA ASP A 93 30.42 24.98 -19.30
C ASP A 93 31.42 24.22 -18.43
N VAL A 94 32.41 24.92 -17.85
CA VAL A 94 33.42 24.30 -16.98
C VAL A 94 32.79 23.78 -15.69
N TRP A 95 31.83 24.53 -15.14
CA TRP A 95 31.07 24.09 -13.97
C TRP A 95 30.17 22.89 -14.29
N TYR A 96 29.48 22.92 -15.44
CA TYR A 96 28.61 21.84 -15.87
C TYR A 96 29.39 20.54 -16.09
N ILE A 97 30.54 20.58 -16.77
CA ILE A 97 31.40 19.40 -16.98
C ILE A 97 31.85 18.78 -15.65
N ARG A 98 32.17 19.61 -14.63
CA ARG A 98 32.57 19.11 -13.30
C ARG A 98 31.46 18.36 -12.58
N TYR A 99 30.21 18.74 -12.82
CA TYR A 99 29.03 18.17 -12.15
C TYR A 99 28.16 17.29 -13.05
N GLU A 100 28.53 17.12 -14.32
CA GLU A 100 27.76 16.36 -15.33
C GLU A 100 27.45 14.94 -14.85
N ALA A 101 28.45 14.25 -14.30
CA ALA A 101 28.28 12.90 -13.77
C ALA A 101 27.28 12.86 -12.59
N ILE A 102 27.32 13.87 -11.71
CA ILE A 102 26.46 13.99 -10.53
C ILE A 102 25.02 14.29 -10.95
N ILE A 103 24.84 15.21 -11.90
CA ILE A 103 23.54 15.57 -12.46
C ILE A 103 22.93 14.39 -13.21
N THR A 104 23.73 13.65 -13.97
CA THR A 104 23.27 12.50 -14.75
C THR A 104 22.85 11.36 -13.84
N GLN A 105 23.60 11.10 -12.76
CA GLN A 105 23.32 10.02 -11.83
C GLN A 105 22.15 10.35 -10.89
N ASP A 106 22.19 11.49 -10.23
CA ASP A 106 21.21 11.84 -9.19
C ASP A 106 19.99 12.56 -9.77
N GLY A 107 20.15 13.21 -10.91
CA GLY A 107 19.06 13.84 -11.65
C GLY A 107 18.36 12.89 -12.62
N ALA A 108 18.74 11.61 -12.72
CA ALA A 108 18.10 10.64 -13.61
C ALA A 108 16.57 10.52 -13.38
N THR A 109 16.14 10.77 -12.15
CA THR A 109 14.73 10.70 -11.72
C THR A 109 14.04 12.07 -11.69
N LEU A 110 14.78 13.17 -11.92
CA LEU A 110 14.23 14.52 -11.99
C LEU A 110 13.77 14.85 -13.41
N ASP A 111 12.65 15.55 -13.52
CA ASP A 111 12.20 16.11 -14.78
C ASP A 111 13.11 17.29 -15.21
N GLU A 112 13.17 17.56 -16.51
CA GLU A 112 14.02 18.62 -17.07
C GLU A 112 13.68 20.02 -16.51
N ALA A 113 12.41 20.29 -16.17
CA ALA A 113 12.04 21.56 -15.57
C ALA A 113 12.54 21.66 -14.12
N ALA A 114 12.57 20.57 -13.36
CA ALA A 114 13.18 20.52 -12.02
C ALA A 114 14.70 20.72 -12.07
N LYS A 115 15.38 20.10 -13.04
CA LYS A 115 16.82 20.32 -13.27
C LYS A 115 17.11 21.77 -13.64
N ALA A 116 16.33 22.35 -14.56
CA ALA A 116 16.47 23.76 -14.94
C ALA A 116 16.30 24.71 -13.73
N ARG A 117 15.29 24.49 -12.89
CA ARG A 117 15.09 25.27 -11.65
C ARG A 117 16.29 25.17 -10.69
N LEU A 118 16.88 23.98 -10.57
CA LEU A 118 18.08 23.75 -9.76
C LEU A 118 19.29 24.54 -10.31
N PHE A 119 19.51 24.50 -11.63
CA PHE A 119 20.61 25.26 -12.25
C PHE A 119 20.45 26.77 -12.05
N VAL A 120 19.26 27.30 -12.31
CA VAL A 120 18.96 28.72 -12.08
C VAL A 120 19.19 29.12 -10.62
N SER A 121 18.83 28.26 -9.67
CA SER A 121 19.09 28.50 -8.24
C SER A 121 20.59 28.51 -7.89
N LYS A 122 21.46 27.87 -8.68
CA LYS A 122 22.91 27.78 -8.43
C LYS A 122 23.73 28.81 -9.15
N LEU A 123 23.19 29.38 -10.22
CA LEU A 123 23.79 30.47 -10.98
C LEU A 123 23.81 31.80 -10.22
N GLY A 124 23.08 31.88 -9.10
CA GLY A 124 22.87 33.12 -8.36
C GLY A 124 21.95 34.06 -9.14
N ALA A 125 20.95 34.61 -8.48
CA ALA A 125 20.26 35.77 -9.02
C ALA A 125 21.28 36.90 -9.06
N THR A 126 21.87 37.14 -10.22
CA THR A 126 22.57 38.39 -10.52
C THR A 126 21.50 39.49 -10.48
N ALA A 127 21.36 40.10 -9.31
CA ALA A 127 20.74 41.41 -9.16
C ALA A 127 21.79 42.49 -9.48
#